data_AF-A0A1Z9TQP4-F1
#
_entry.id   AF-A0A1Z9TQP4-F1
#
_cell.length_a   1.000
_cell.length_b   1.000
_cell.length_c   1.000
_cell.angle_alpha   90.00
_cell.angle_beta   90.00
_cell.angle_gamma   90.00
#
_symmetry.space_group_name_H-M   'P 1'
#
loop_
_entity.id
_entity.type
_entity.pdbx_description
1 polymer ?
#
loop_
_entity_poly.entity_id
_entity_poly.type
_entity_poly.pdbx_seq_one_letter_code
_entity_poly.pdbx_strand_id
1 'polypeptide(L)'
;MEVFKLTLEDVMSSNPWCTPEQFEAWKKSEGTLGMDNPDTYSRIVRLPKQKTNWPELNKIFDTFHYGTMDYISFVELPKGTGYPPHRDIHRSCNINFIRPSTDGTPVAPLVIGDTVYNYDRFVFDPKPMHYVPAVNTTRFTIMLTWKNTPYEEVLDNLERDGWV
;
A
#
# COMPACT_ATOMS: atom_id res chain seq x y z
N MET A 1 5.13 -21.53 23.93
CA MET A 1 5.84 -20.59 23.05
C MET A 1 4.84 -19.54 22.63
N GLU A 2 4.89 -18.34 23.21
CA GLU A 2 4.00 -17.25 22.81
C GLU A 2 4.30 -16.87 21.36
N VAL A 3 3.27 -16.92 20.52
CA VAL A 3 3.35 -16.38 19.17
C VAL A 3 3.28 -14.87 19.33
N PHE A 4 4.43 -14.19 19.26
CA PHE A 4 4.46 -12.74 19.12
C PHE A 4 3.70 -12.38 17.86
N LYS A 5 2.51 -11.80 18.02
CA LYS A 5 1.73 -11.29 16.90
C LYS A 5 2.28 -9.92 16.54
N LEU A 6 2.81 -9.77 15.34
CA LEU A 6 3.18 -8.47 14.81
C LEU A 6 1.98 -7.53 14.86
N THR A 7 2.08 -6.45 15.62
CA THR A 7 1.11 -5.36 15.57
C THR A 7 1.54 -4.34 14.53
N LEU A 8 0.57 -3.56 14.05
CA LEU A 8 0.87 -2.42 13.19
C LEU A 8 1.78 -1.40 13.91
N GLU A 9 1.54 -1.21 15.21
CA GLU A 9 2.34 -0.33 16.05
C GLU A 9 3.80 -0.79 16.12
N ASP A 10 4.07 -2.10 16.10
CA ASP A 10 5.43 -2.65 16.01
C ASP A 10 6.11 -2.29 14.68
N VAL A 11 5.39 -2.38 13.55
CA VAL A 11 5.94 -2.01 12.23
C VAL A 11 6.23 -0.51 12.16
N MET A 12 5.29 0.29 12.67
CA MET A 12 5.34 1.75 12.60
C MET A 12 6.30 2.38 13.62
N SER A 13 6.54 1.74 14.76
CA SER A 13 7.51 2.20 15.77
C SER A 13 8.94 1.79 15.42
N SER A 14 9.13 0.66 14.73
CA SER A 14 10.46 0.16 14.33
C SER A 14 11.01 0.84 13.08
N ASN A 15 10.20 1.59 12.35
CA ASN A 15 10.61 2.31 11.15
C ASN A 15 10.20 3.78 11.27
N PRO A 16 11.13 4.74 11.19
CA PRO A 16 10.76 6.14 11.26
C PRO A 16 9.85 6.49 10.08
N TRP A 17 8.85 7.31 10.38
CA TRP A 17 8.05 8.01 9.39
C TRP A 17 8.93 8.69 8.33
N CYS A 18 8.46 8.66 7.09
CA CYS A 18 9.15 9.28 5.96
C CYS A 18 9.38 10.78 6.25
N THR A 19 10.63 11.25 6.22
CA THR A 19 10.93 12.69 6.30
C THR A 19 10.47 13.40 5.03
N PRO A 20 10.27 14.73 5.05
CA PRO A 20 9.97 15.49 3.84
C PRO A 20 11.00 15.28 2.71
N GLU A 21 12.30 15.17 3.03
CA GLU A 21 13.32 14.89 2.00
C GLU A 21 13.21 13.48 1.43
N GLN A 22 12.95 12.48 2.28
CA GLN A 22 12.70 11.11 1.84
C GLN A 22 11.44 11.04 0.97
N PHE A 23 10.43 11.86 1.27
CA PHE A 23 9.21 11.96 0.48
C PHE A 23 9.45 12.58 -0.89
N GLU A 24 10.19 13.69 -0.99
CA GLU A 24 10.51 14.29 -2.29
C GLU A 24 11.41 13.39 -3.16
N ALA A 25 12.39 12.71 -2.54
CA ALA A 25 13.17 11.67 -3.19
C ALA A 25 12.28 10.50 -3.66
N TRP A 26 11.25 10.17 -2.89
CA TRP A 26 10.27 9.18 -3.24
C TRP A 26 9.40 9.64 -4.43
N LYS A 27 8.76 10.81 -4.39
CA LYS A 27 7.98 11.36 -5.52
C LYS A 27 8.75 11.27 -6.83
N LYS A 28 10.04 11.61 -6.79
CA LYS A 28 10.94 11.50 -7.95
C LYS A 28 11.20 10.06 -8.39
N SER A 29 11.32 9.10 -7.46
CA SER A 29 11.67 7.70 -7.76
C SER A 29 10.48 6.77 -8.07
N GLU A 30 9.24 7.13 -7.72
CA GLU A 30 8.04 6.47 -8.28
C GLU A 30 7.41 7.25 -9.44
N GLY A 31 7.96 8.44 -9.72
CA GLY A 31 7.53 9.33 -10.79
C GLY A 31 6.09 9.77 -10.61
N THR A 32 5.70 10.00 -9.36
CA THR A 32 4.32 10.30 -9.03
C THR A 32 4.00 11.76 -9.34
N LEU A 33 3.06 11.97 -10.26
CA LEU A 33 2.58 13.31 -10.66
C LEU A 33 1.37 13.71 -9.81
N GLY A 34 1.32 14.96 -9.32
CA GLY A 34 0.15 15.54 -8.63
C GLY A 34 0.16 15.47 -7.09
N MET A 35 1.30 15.15 -6.46
CA MET A 35 1.41 15.00 -5.01
C MET A 35 2.06 16.22 -4.33
N ASP A 36 1.28 17.24 -3.95
CA ASP A 36 1.80 18.48 -3.33
C ASP A 36 1.53 18.61 -1.82
N ASN A 37 0.93 17.59 -1.18
CA ASN A 37 0.62 17.62 0.26
C ASN A 37 1.54 16.69 1.09
N PRO A 38 2.60 17.21 1.74
CA PRO A 38 3.56 16.40 2.50
C PRO A 38 2.96 15.72 3.74
N ASP A 39 1.90 16.28 4.35
CA ASP A 39 1.29 15.72 5.57
C ASP A 39 0.67 14.34 5.33
N THR A 40 0.21 14.11 4.10
CA THR A 40 -0.46 12.86 3.68
C THR A 40 0.51 11.66 3.64
N TYR A 41 1.82 11.92 3.55
CA TYR A 41 2.83 10.88 3.30
C TYR A 41 3.87 10.78 4.42
N SER A 42 3.84 11.69 5.40
CA SER A 42 4.56 11.53 6.66
C SER A 42 4.23 10.20 7.35
N ARG A 43 3.05 9.63 7.08
CA ARG A 43 2.58 8.39 7.69
C ARG A 43 2.73 7.14 6.82
N ILE A 44 3.90 6.99 6.19
CA ILE A 44 4.22 5.82 5.36
C ILE A 44 5.53 5.19 5.80
N VAL A 45 5.49 3.88 5.98
CA VAL A 45 6.65 3.02 6.22
C VAL A 45 6.81 2.06 5.05
N ARG A 46 8.04 1.85 4.59
CA ARG A 46 8.35 0.86 3.54
C ARG A 46 9.35 -0.16 4.01
N LEU A 47 9.04 -1.42 3.80
CA LEU A 47 9.93 -2.53 4.01
C LEU A 47 10.33 -3.11 2.65
N PRO A 48 11.62 -3.02 2.25
CA PRO A 48 12.08 -3.69 1.05
C PRO A 48 11.93 -5.21 1.23
N LYS A 49 11.92 -5.93 0.13
CA LYS A 49 11.94 -7.39 0.16
C LYS A 49 13.16 -7.92 0.91
N GLN A 50 12.91 -8.53 2.07
CA GLN A 50 13.93 -9.12 2.93
C GLN A 50 13.32 -10.16 3.87
N LYS A 51 14.14 -11.05 4.43
CA LYS A 51 13.71 -11.85 5.59
C LYS A 51 13.71 -10.94 6.83
N THR A 52 12.67 -11.06 7.62
CA THR A 52 12.48 -10.30 8.86
C THR A 52 12.44 -11.25 10.06
N ASN A 53 12.48 -10.70 11.27
CA ASN A 53 12.24 -11.48 12.49
C ASN A 53 10.74 -11.76 12.73
N TRP A 54 9.86 -11.32 11.83
CA TRP A 54 8.41 -11.42 11.94
C TRP A 54 7.88 -12.55 11.05
N PRO A 55 7.43 -13.68 11.62
CA PRO A 55 6.94 -14.80 10.84
C PRO A 55 5.79 -14.44 9.89
N GLU A 56 4.91 -13.52 10.28
CA GLU A 56 3.78 -13.05 9.48
C GLU A 56 4.23 -12.30 8.22
N LEU A 57 5.21 -11.39 8.34
CA LEU A 57 5.75 -10.71 7.16
C LEU A 57 6.48 -11.67 6.24
N ASN A 58 7.25 -12.60 6.82
CA ASN A 58 7.90 -13.64 6.04
C ASN A 58 6.88 -14.50 5.28
N LYS A 59 5.75 -14.85 5.90
CA LYS A 59 4.65 -15.53 5.20
C LYS A 59 4.11 -14.69 4.05
N ILE A 60 3.93 -13.38 4.19
CA ILE A 60 3.50 -12.51 3.08
C ILE A 60 4.53 -12.54 1.95
N PHE A 61 5.82 -12.32 2.26
CA PHE A 61 6.91 -12.39 1.27
C PHE A 61 6.98 -13.75 0.55
N ASP A 62 6.74 -14.83 1.28
CA ASP A 62 6.79 -16.19 0.74
C ASP A 62 5.50 -16.49 -0.07
N THR A 63 4.34 -15.99 0.35
CA THR A 63 3.02 -16.29 -0.26
C THR A 63 2.76 -15.50 -1.53
N PHE A 64 3.09 -14.21 -1.55
CA PHE A 64 3.07 -13.41 -2.80
C PHE A 64 4.34 -13.63 -3.64
N HIS A 65 5.07 -14.68 -3.27
CA HIS A 65 5.92 -15.58 -4.03
C HIS A 65 7.05 -14.96 -4.90
N TYR A 66 8.25 -15.03 -4.33
CA TYR A 66 9.52 -15.32 -5.02
C TYR A 66 10.01 -14.31 -6.06
N GLY A 67 10.69 -13.25 -5.60
CA GLY A 67 11.55 -12.49 -6.51
C GLY A 67 11.06 -11.09 -6.76
N THR A 68 9.77 -11.01 -7.11
CA THR A 68 9.22 -9.95 -7.94
C THR A 68 8.60 -8.80 -7.15
N MET A 69 8.07 -9.06 -5.96
CA MET A 69 7.58 -7.99 -5.08
C MET A 69 8.77 -7.18 -4.58
N ASP A 70 8.81 -5.89 -4.88
CA ASP A 70 9.93 -5.01 -4.56
C ASP A 70 9.88 -4.58 -3.09
N TYR A 71 8.69 -4.27 -2.57
CA TYR A 71 8.51 -3.81 -1.19
C TYR A 71 7.06 -3.92 -0.70
N ILE A 72 6.91 -3.81 0.63
CA ILE A 72 5.63 -3.64 1.33
C ILE A 72 5.59 -2.21 1.87
N SER A 73 4.49 -1.48 1.64
CA SER A 73 4.21 -0.22 2.31
C SER A 73 3.14 -0.39 3.37
N PHE A 74 3.32 0.27 4.51
CA PHE A 74 2.32 0.44 5.56
C PHE A 74 1.95 1.91 5.56
N VAL A 75 0.68 2.19 5.38
CA VAL A 75 0.18 3.51 5.06
C VAL A 75 -0.97 3.85 5.99
N GLU A 76 -0.82 4.91 6.78
CA GLU A 76 -1.91 5.48 7.55
C GLU A 76 -2.31 6.83 6.96
N LEU A 77 -3.56 6.92 6.50
CA LEU A 77 -4.16 8.15 6.01
C LEU A 77 -5.14 8.67 7.08
N PRO A 78 -4.83 9.79 7.77
CA PRO A 78 -5.67 10.31 8.84
C PRO A 78 -7.07 10.72 8.37
N LYS A 79 -8.00 10.73 9.33
CA LYS A 79 -9.34 11.32 9.17
C LYS A 79 -9.26 12.73 8.59
N GLY A 80 -10.05 12.99 7.54
CA GLY A 80 -10.08 14.27 6.83
C GLY A 80 -8.98 14.42 5.79
N THR A 81 -8.11 13.43 5.63
CA THR A 81 -7.03 13.44 4.64
C THR A 81 -7.34 12.47 3.50
N GLY A 82 -7.04 12.87 2.27
CA GLY A 82 -7.17 12.07 1.06
C GLY A 82 -5.82 11.92 0.36
N TYR A 83 -5.69 10.93 -0.52
CA TYR A 83 -4.64 10.96 -1.54
C TYR A 83 -5.11 11.77 -2.73
N PRO A 84 -4.40 12.84 -3.14
CA PRO A 84 -4.77 13.60 -4.31
C PRO A 84 -4.69 12.73 -5.57
N PRO A 85 -5.37 13.11 -6.66
CA PRO A 85 -5.22 12.45 -7.96
C PRO A 85 -3.76 12.33 -8.40
N HIS A 86 -3.33 11.10 -8.63
CA HIS A 86 -1.96 10.78 -9.06
C HIS A 86 -1.89 9.56 -9.97
N ARG A 87 -0.69 9.35 -10.53
CA ARG A 87 -0.29 8.16 -11.30
C ARG A 87 1.05 7.67 -10.78
N ASP A 88 1.18 6.37 -10.54
CA ASP A 88 2.46 5.77 -10.16
C ASP A 88 3.16 5.19 -11.39
N ILE A 89 3.90 6.02 -12.11
CA ILE A 89 4.45 5.64 -13.42
C ILE A 89 5.49 4.51 -13.36
N HIS A 90 6.14 4.32 -12.21
CA HIS A 90 7.16 3.29 -12.01
C HIS A 90 6.66 2.05 -11.28
N ARG A 91 5.37 1.99 -10.94
CA ARG A 91 4.74 0.80 -10.36
C ARG A 91 4.00 0.05 -11.44
N SER A 92 4.16 -1.26 -11.44
CA SER A 92 3.52 -2.16 -12.39
C SER A 92 2.29 -2.82 -11.78
N CYS A 93 2.27 -3.11 -10.48
CA CYS A 93 1.12 -3.68 -9.79
C CYS A 93 1.12 -3.30 -8.31
N ASN A 94 -0.07 -3.15 -7.74
CA ASN A 94 -0.26 -3.06 -6.29
C ASN A 94 -1.40 -3.97 -5.83
N ILE A 95 -1.16 -4.67 -4.71
CA ILE A 95 -2.23 -5.28 -3.91
C ILE A 95 -2.38 -4.48 -2.63
N ASN A 96 -3.57 -3.94 -2.40
CA ASN A 96 -3.86 -3.15 -1.22
C ASN A 96 -4.80 -3.92 -0.31
N PHE A 97 -4.39 -4.10 0.94
CA PHE A 97 -5.24 -4.59 2.04
C PHE A 97 -5.62 -3.40 2.92
N ILE A 98 -6.91 -3.08 2.98
CA ILE A 98 -7.45 -2.01 3.80
C ILE A 98 -8.00 -2.61 5.08
N ARG A 99 -7.56 -2.09 6.23
CA ARG A 99 -8.15 -2.46 7.52
C ARG A 99 -9.60 -1.95 7.57
N PRO A 100 -10.61 -2.82 7.77
CA PRO A 100 -11.98 -2.39 7.98
C PRO A 100 -12.09 -1.50 9.23
N SER A 101 -13.03 -0.57 9.24
CA SER A 101 -13.38 0.16 10.46
C SER A 101 -13.96 -0.79 11.51
N THR A 102 -13.73 -0.49 12.78
CA THR A 102 -14.27 -1.29 13.89
C THR A 102 -15.71 -0.93 14.24
N ASP A 103 -16.18 0.23 13.82
CA ASP A 103 -17.50 0.79 14.10
C ASP A 103 -18.46 0.70 12.90
N GLY A 104 -18.05 0.05 11.81
CA GLY A 104 -18.84 -0.10 10.58
C GLY A 104 -18.89 1.15 9.70
N THR A 105 -18.15 2.21 10.03
CA THR A 105 -18.03 3.38 9.15
C THR A 105 -17.28 3.03 7.85
N PRO A 106 -17.73 3.49 6.68
CA PRO A 106 -17.00 3.24 5.43
C PRO A 106 -15.60 3.86 5.48
N VAL A 107 -14.58 3.06 5.20
CA VAL A 107 -13.20 3.53 5.01
C VAL A 107 -13.11 4.21 3.64
N ALA A 108 -12.20 5.18 3.49
CA ALA A 108 -12.04 5.91 2.24
C ALA A 108 -11.85 4.95 1.03
N PRO A 109 -12.67 5.03 -0.02
CA PRO A 109 -12.53 4.18 -1.19
C PRO A 109 -11.32 4.54 -2.04
N LEU A 110 -10.92 3.65 -2.95
CA LEU A 110 -10.10 4.05 -4.08
C LEU A 110 -11.02 4.46 -5.23
N VAL A 111 -10.68 5.55 -5.92
CA VAL A 111 -11.39 6.00 -7.12
C VAL A 111 -10.43 5.95 -8.31
N ILE A 112 -10.86 5.29 -9.39
CA ILE A 112 -10.13 5.20 -10.67
C ILE A 112 -11.12 5.56 -11.78
N GLY A 113 -10.90 6.70 -12.45
CA GLY A 113 -11.90 7.24 -13.39
C GLY A 113 -13.23 7.47 -12.69
N ASP A 114 -14.31 6.88 -13.23
CA ASP A 114 -15.67 6.95 -12.69
C ASP A 114 -16.01 5.79 -11.72
N THR A 115 -15.06 4.87 -11.49
CA THR A 115 -15.28 3.67 -10.68
C THR A 115 -14.83 3.87 -9.24
N VAL A 116 -15.69 3.51 -8.29
CA VAL A 116 -15.43 3.57 -6.85
C VAL A 116 -15.27 2.17 -6.27
N TYR A 117 -14.11 1.89 -5.68
CA TYR A 117 -13.74 0.60 -5.11
C TYR A 117 -13.84 0.64 -3.58
N ASN A 118 -14.81 -0.08 -3.02
CA ASN A 118 -15.06 -0.22 -1.58
C ASN A 118 -14.76 -1.65 -1.11
N TYR A 119 -13.50 -2.06 -1.17
CA TYR A 119 -13.08 -3.43 -0.83
C TYR A 119 -12.07 -3.44 0.31
N ASP A 120 -12.09 -4.50 1.12
CA ASP A 120 -11.06 -4.78 2.13
C ASP A 120 -9.72 -5.18 1.49
N ARG A 121 -9.76 -5.67 0.25
CA ARG A 121 -8.60 -5.97 -0.57
C ARG A 121 -8.86 -5.66 -2.04
N PHE A 122 -7.85 -5.19 -2.76
CA PHE A 122 -7.95 -5.04 -4.22
C PHE A 122 -6.58 -5.09 -4.89
N VAL A 123 -6.56 -5.67 -6.09
CA VAL A 123 -5.40 -5.76 -6.99
C VAL A 123 -5.63 -4.77 -8.13
N PHE A 124 -4.67 -3.91 -8.44
CA PHE A 124 -4.84 -2.93 -9.52
C PHE A 124 -3.53 -2.51 -10.20
N ASP A 125 -3.65 -2.10 -11.46
CA ASP A 125 -2.64 -1.33 -12.20
C ASP A 125 -2.69 0.13 -11.73
N PRO A 126 -1.62 0.69 -11.15
CA PRO A 126 -1.60 2.06 -10.63
C PRO A 126 -1.22 3.12 -11.69
N LYS A 127 -1.05 2.75 -12.96
CA LYS A 127 -0.76 3.69 -14.06
C LYS A 127 -1.92 4.63 -14.42
N PRO A 128 -3.19 4.21 -14.40
CA PRO A 128 -4.32 5.12 -14.57
C PRO A 128 -4.39 6.15 -13.44
N MET A 129 -5.02 7.30 -13.73
CA MET A 129 -5.24 8.33 -12.71
C MET A 129 -6.15 7.78 -11.61
N HIS A 130 -5.69 7.86 -10.36
CA HIS A 130 -6.44 7.37 -9.22
C HIS A 130 -6.24 8.26 -7.98
N TYR A 131 -7.18 8.20 -7.05
CA TYR A 131 -7.14 9.00 -5.82
C TYR A 131 -7.92 8.34 -4.70
N VAL A 132 -7.70 8.81 -3.47
CA VAL A 132 -8.46 8.42 -2.29
C VAL A 132 -9.09 9.68 -1.71
N PRO A 133 -10.43 9.81 -1.66
CA PRO A 133 -11.06 11.03 -1.18
C PRO A 133 -10.81 11.22 0.32
N ALA A 134 -10.80 12.48 0.76
CA ALA A 134 -10.82 12.80 2.17
C ALA A 134 -12.18 12.42 2.77
N VAL A 135 -12.16 11.58 3.81
CA VAL A 135 -13.37 11.13 4.52
C VAL A 135 -13.17 11.20 6.03
N ASN A 136 -14.25 11.08 6.78
CA ASN A 136 -14.24 11.25 8.23
C ASN A 136 -13.76 9.99 9.00
N THR A 137 -12.88 9.19 8.40
CA THR A 137 -12.33 7.96 8.99
C THR A 137 -10.84 7.84 8.67
N THR A 138 -10.04 7.34 9.61
CA THR A 138 -8.66 6.97 9.32
C THR A 138 -8.64 5.72 8.43
N ARG A 139 -7.87 5.74 7.35
CA ARG A 139 -7.65 4.59 6.47
C ARG A 139 -6.27 4.01 6.72
N PHE A 140 -6.21 2.74 7.07
CA PHE A 140 -4.97 2.01 7.15
C PHE A 140 -4.84 1.02 5.99
N THR A 141 -3.72 1.05 5.27
CA THR A 141 -3.47 0.22 4.09
C THR A 141 -2.12 -0.47 4.18
N ILE A 142 -2.09 -1.78 3.93
CA ILE A 142 -0.87 -2.51 3.56
C ILE A 142 -0.85 -2.60 2.04
N MET A 143 0.20 -2.09 1.40
CA MET A 143 0.38 -2.14 -0.04
C MET A 143 1.53 -3.08 -0.37
N LEU A 144 1.28 -4.11 -1.16
CA LEU A 144 2.30 -4.95 -1.78
C LEU A 144 2.59 -4.38 -3.15
N THR A 145 3.85 -4.07 -3.46
CA THR A 145 4.20 -3.33 -4.68
C THR A 145 5.20 -4.08 -5.56
N TRP A 146 4.92 -4.08 -6.85
CA TRP A 146 5.80 -4.51 -7.94
C TRP A 146 6.12 -3.30 -8.84
N LYS A 147 7.38 -3.17 -9.23
CA LYS A 147 7.89 -2.19 -10.19
C LYS A 147 8.33 -2.86 -11.48
N ASN A 148 8.98 -4.02 -11.36
CA ASN A 148 9.73 -4.65 -12.45
C ASN A 148 8.98 -5.84 -13.08
N THR A 149 7.80 -6.19 -12.56
CA THR A 149 7.01 -7.34 -13.03
C THR A 149 5.70 -6.84 -13.61
N PRO A 150 5.38 -7.10 -14.89
CA PRO A 150 4.15 -6.65 -15.54
C PRO A 150 2.88 -6.98 -14.73
N TYR A 151 1.87 -6.11 -14.82
CA TYR A 151 0.61 -6.27 -14.09
C TYR A 151 -0.04 -7.62 -14.38
N GLU A 152 -0.08 -7.99 -15.66
CA GLU A 152 -0.67 -9.21 -16.19
C GLU A 152 0.03 -10.45 -15.63
N GLU A 153 1.37 -10.43 -15.54
CA GLU A 153 2.12 -11.53 -14.93
C GLU A 153 1.83 -11.66 -13.44
N VAL A 154 1.68 -10.55 -12.71
CA VAL A 154 1.29 -10.60 -11.29
C VAL A 154 -0.13 -11.15 -11.16
N LEU A 155 -1.07 -10.71 -12.00
CA LEU A 155 -2.46 -11.17 -11.97
C LEU A 155 -2.57 -12.68 -12.27
N ASP A 156 -1.92 -13.17 -13.32
CA ASP A 156 -1.90 -14.59 -13.69
C ASP A 156 -1.39 -15.47 -12.53
N ASN A 157 -0.35 -15.01 -11.82
CA ASN A 157 0.19 -15.71 -10.66
C ASN A 157 -0.82 -15.75 -9.51
N LEU A 158 -1.50 -14.64 -9.23
CA LEU A 158 -2.51 -14.56 -8.17
C LEU A 158 -3.73 -15.44 -8.47
N GLU A 159 -4.20 -15.45 -9.73
CA GLU A 159 -5.31 -16.31 -10.17
C GLU A 159 -4.96 -17.80 -10.06
N ARG A 160 -3.76 -18.19 -10.52
CA ARG A 160 -3.26 -19.58 -10.39
C ARG A 160 -3.25 -20.03 -8.94
N ASP A 161 -2.88 -19.15 -8.02
CA ASP A 161 -2.72 -19.44 -6.60
C ASP A 161 -4.04 -19.22 -5.81
N GLY A 162 -5.14 -18.85 -6.49
CA GLY A 162 -6.49 -18.74 -5.93
C GLY A 162 -6.74 -17.49 -5.08
N TRP A 163 -5.96 -16.42 -5.29
CA TRP A 163 -6.09 -15.15 -4.58
C TRP A 163 -7.11 -14.18 -5.19
N VAL A 164 -7.31 -14.29 -6.50
CA VAL A 164 -8.26 -13.54 -7.33
C VAL A 164 -9.15 -14.56 -8.05
#